data_AF-A0A139XLI4-F1
#
_entry.id   AF-A0A139XLI4-F1
#
_cell.length_a   1.000
_cell.length_b   1.000
_cell.length_c   1.000
_cell.angle_alpha   90.00
_cell.angle_beta   90.00
_cell.angle_gamma   90.00
#
_symmetry.space_group_name_H-M   'P 1'
#
loop_
_entity.id
_entity.type
_entity.pdbx_description
1 polymer ?
#
loop_
_entity_poly.entity_id
_entity_poly.type
_entity_poly.pdbx_seq_one_letter_code
_entity_poly.pdbx_strand_id
1 'polypeptide(L)'
;VSWPDLARERGTRLSVAGNLPFYLTSQLLCCLLDSWRFIDQALVTIQWEMAERLTARVGERQYSRLSVVFALYGACRIVKKLPRSVFYPVPKVDAALVHIKFRQEPLEKILRGVDPRQFRNVLHAAFGQRRKMLRSSLKPVLPHGGAVPERFASLRPQQLSPTDFLELTEAIFPSKDADLRSDLQGCSGREGKETREERPGRFLEDGEELSRIWRKEKHGDY
;
A
#
# COMPACT_ATOMS: atom_id res chain seq x y z
N VAL A 1 0.45 -6.04 20.79
CA VAL A 1 -0.17 -7.27 20.26
C VAL A 1 0.76 -7.85 19.22
N SER A 2 1.18 -9.11 19.40
CA SER A 2 1.98 -9.81 18.39
C SER A 2 1.02 -10.50 17.42
N TRP A 3 0.76 -9.87 16.28
CA TRP A 3 -0.06 -10.45 15.22
C TRP A 3 0.47 -11.79 14.67
N PRO A 4 1.81 -11.97 14.50
CA PRO A 4 2.36 -13.25 14.06
C PRO A 4 2.04 -14.39 15.03
N ASP A 5 2.22 -14.17 16.33
CA ASP A 5 2.03 -15.22 17.33
C ASP A 5 0.56 -15.64 17.40
N LEU A 6 -0.36 -14.68 17.40
CA LEU A 6 -1.80 -14.95 17.37
C LEU A 6 -2.26 -15.69 16.11
N ALA A 7 -1.69 -15.34 14.94
CA ALA A 7 -2.01 -16.02 13.70
C ALA A 7 -1.47 -17.47 13.69
N ARG A 8 -0.28 -17.69 14.26
CA ARG A 8 0.29 -19.04 14.43
C ARG A 8 -0.55 -19.89 15.39
N GLU A 9 -0.92 -19.33 16.54
CA GLU A 9 -1.75 -20.01 17.54
C GLU A 9 -3.09 -20.45 16.96
N ARG A 10 -3.74 -19.58 16.16
CA ARG A 10 -5.02 -19.91 15.51
C ARG A 10 -4.87 -20.75 14.24
N GLY A 11 -3.65 -20.95 13.73
CA GLY A 11 -3.40 -21.64 12.46
C GLY A 11 -4.02 -20.96 11.23
N THR A 12 -4.42 -19.69 11.34
CA THR A 12 -5.09 -18.94 10.27
C THR A 12 -4.86 -17.44 10.38
N ARG A 13 -5.12 -16.72 9.29
CA ARG A 13 -5.10 -15.25 9.28
C ARG A 13 -6.25 -14.69 10.10
N LEU A 14 -6.01 -13.54 10.71
CA LEU A 14 -6.90 -12.94 11.69
C LEU A 14 -7.95 -12.05 11.02
N SER A 15 -9.15 -12.02 11.59
CA SER A 15 -10.14 -10.98 11.32
C SER A 15 -10.10 -9.96 12.44
N VAL A 16 -9.95 -8.68 12.09
CA VAL A 16 -9.88 -7.59 13.06
C VAL A 16 -11.16 -6.78 13.02
N ALA A 17 -11.72 -6.47 14.18
CA ALA A 17 -12.81 -5.52 14.30
C ALA A 17 -12.48 -4.48 15.37
N GLY A 18 -12.83 -3.21 15.14
CA GLY A 18 -12.56 -2.18 16.14
C GLY A 18 -13.11 -0.81 15.82
N ASN A 19 -13.46 -0.06 16.87
CA ASN A 19 -13.80 1.35 16.77
C ASN A 19 -12.53 2.19 16.96
N LEU A 20 -11.93 2.69 15.87
CA LEU A 20 -10.62 3.35 15.95
C LEU A 20 -10.77 4.78 16.49
N PRO A 21 -9.91 5.20 17.45
CA PRO A 21 -9.87 6.57 17.89
C PRO A 21 -9.46 7.50 16.73
N PHE A 22 -10.21 8.59 16.58
CA PHE A 22 -10.07 9.49 15.43
C PHE A 22 -8.69 10.13 15.31
N TYR A 23 -8.08 10.53 16.43
CA TYR A 23 -6.77 11.21 16.45
C TYR A 23 -5.59 10.28 16.10
N LEU A 24 -5.76 8.95 16.18
CA LEU A 24 -4.73 7.96 15.83
C LEU A 24 -5.09 7.13 14.60
N THR A 25 -6.18 7.45 13.91
CA THR A 25 -6.72 6.59 12.85
C THR A 25 -5.67 6.27 11.79
N SER A 26 -4.96 7.27 11.26
CA SER A 26 -3.92 7.04 10.25
C SER A 26 -2.80 6.11 10.75
N GLN A 27 -2.40 6.24 12.01
CA GLN A 27 -1.35 5.39 12.61
C GLN A 27 -1.83 3.94 12.76
N LEU A 28 -3.06 3.75 13.23
CA LEU A 28 -3.64 2.43 13.41
C LEU A 28 -3.91 1.74 12.06
N LEU A 29 -4.33 2.49 11.05
CA LEU A 29 -4.43 2.00 9.67
C LEU A 29 -3.06 1.53 9.14
N CYS A 30 -1.99 2.29 9.39
CA CYS A 30 -0.63 1.85 9.04
C CYS A 30 -0.25 0.56 9.80
N CYS A 31 -0.56 0.45 11.10
CA CYS A 31 -0.31 -0.77 11.86
C CYS A 31 -1.01 -2.00 11.30
N LEU A 32 -2.26 -1.85 10.84
CA LEU A 32 -2.99 -2.93 10.15
C LEU A 32 -2.29 -3.30 8.84
N LEU A 33 -1.87 -2.29 8.09
CA LEU A 33 -1.19 -2.48 6.82
C LEU A 33 0.20 -3.10 6.97
N ASP A 34 0.96 -2.80 8.01
CA ASP A 34 2.24 -3.47 8.29
C ASP A 34 2.04 -4.94 8.66
N SER A 35 0.90 -5.25 9.28
CA SER A 35 0.54 -6.59 9.73
C SER A 35 -0.34 -7.35 8.73
N TRP A 36 -0.47 -6.82 7.50
CA TRP A 36 -1.38 -7.33 6.47
C TRP A 36 -1.19 -8.82 6.21
N ARG A 37 0.05 -9.35 6.26
CA ARG A 37 0.33 -10.78 6.04
C ARG A 37 -0.44 -11.68 7.01
N PHE A 38 -0.69 -11.20 8.23
CA PHE A 38 -1.34 -11.95 9.30
C PHE A 38 -2.83 -11.66 9.43
N ILE A 39 -3.33 -10.64 8.75
CA ILE A 39 -4.72 -10.17 8.84
C ILE A 39 -5.41 -10.43 7.50
N ASP A 40 -6.48 -11.21 7.49
CA ASP A 40 -7.29 -11.44 6.29
C ASP A 40 -8.17 -10.22 5.99
N GLN A 41 -8.83 -9.71 7.02
CA GLN A 41 -9.76 -8.59 6.89
C GLN A 41 -9.83 -7.75 8.17
N ALA A 42 -10.18 -6.49 7.99
CA ALA A 42 -10.46 -5.56 9.08
C ALA A 42 -11.80 -4.85 8.87
N LEU A 43 -12.64 -4.82 9.90
CA LEU A 43 -13.88 -4.07 9.95
C LEU A 43 -13.75 -2.97 11.02
N VAL A 44 -13.49 -1.75 10.58
CA VAL A 44 -13.13 -0.65 11.47
C VAL A 44 -14.05 0.54 11.33
N THR A 45 -14.34 1.20 12.44
CA THR A 45 -15.01 2.50 12.43
C THR A 45 -13.96 3.61 12.42
N ILE A 46 -14.06 4.52 11.46
CA ILE A 46 -13.17 5.69 11.29
C ILE A 46 -13.99 6.94 10.94
N GLN A 47 -13.37 8.12 10.99
CA GLN A 47 -14.02 9.36 10.56
C GLN A 47 -14.48 9.29 9.10
N TRP A 48 -15.60 9.93 8.79
CA TRP A 48 -16.18 9.95 7.45
C TRP A 48 -15.18 10.38 6.37
N GLU A 49 -14.49 11.50 6.57
CA GLU A 49 -13.50 12.00 5.59
C GLU A 49 -12.36 11.01 5.37
N MET A 50 -11.91 10.33 6.44
CA MET A 50 -10.86 9.32 6.31
C MET A 50 -11.35 8.09 5.55
N ALA A 51 -12.60 7.68 5.75
CA ALA A 51 -13.21 6.60 4.96
C ALA A 51 -13.35 6.97 3.49
N GLU A 52 -13.76 8.21 3.18
CA GLU A 52 -13.80 8.71 1.81
C GLU A 52 -12.41 8.69 1.18
N ARG A 53 -11.38 9.19 1.88
CA ARG A 53 -9.99 9.14 1.38
C ARG A 53 -9.51 7.71 1.17
N LEU A 54 -9.78 6.81 2.10
CA LEU A 54 -9.32 5.42 2.05
C LEU A 54 -9.95 4.63 0.89
N THR A 55 -11.19 4.96 0.53
CA THR A 55 -11.98 4.25 -0.50
C THR A 55 -12.08 4.98 -1.82
N ALA A 56 -11.49 6.18 -1.92
CA ALA A 56 -11.53 7.00 -3.12
C ALA A 56 -10.87 6.31 -4.31
N ARG A 57 -11.43 6.55 -5.50
CA ARG A 57 -10.95 6.03 -6.79
C ARG A 57 -10.14 7.07 -7.54
N VAL A 58 -9.41 6.62 -8.56
CA VAL A 58 -8.63 7.50 -9.45
C VAL A 58 -9.54 8.60 -10.01
N GLY A 59 -9.06 9.84 -10.00
CA GLY A 59 -9.80 11.03 -10.45
C GLY A 59 -10.70 11.65 -9.37
N GLU A 60 -11.02 10.95 -8.29
CA GLU A 60 -11.88 11.50 -7.25
C GLU A 60 -11.17 12.53 -6.39
N ARG A 61 -11.95 13.50 -5.88
CA ARG A 61 -11.44 14.61 -5.06
C ARG A 61 -10.66 14.11 -3.84
N GLN A 62 -11.13 13.04 -3.20
CA GLN A 62 -10.54 12.47 -1.97
C GLN A 62 -9.41 11.47 -2.25
N TYR A 63 -9.12 11.15 -3.53
CA TYR A 63 -8.06 10.22 -3.88
C TYR A 63 -6.71 10.72 -3.39
N SER A 64 -6.01 9.94 -2.60
CA SER A 64 -4.83 10.37 -1.85
C SER A 64 -3.78 9.26 -1.84
N ARG A 65 -2.64 9.53 -1.20
CA ARG A 65 -1.63 8.50 -0.95
C ARG A 65 -2.23 7.28 -0.23
N LEU A 66 -3.14 7.48 0.74
CA LEU A 66 -3.78 6.38 1.44
C LEU A 66 -4.59 5.49 0.50
N SER A 67 -5.32 6.10 -0.45
CA SER A 67 -6.08 5.36 -1.46
C SER A 67 -5.18 4.46 -2.29
N VAL A 68 -4.05 4.98 -2.76
CA VAL A 68 -3.07 4.22 -3.56
C VAL A 68 -2.51 3.06 -2.77
N VAL A 69 -2.01 3.34 -1.56
CA VAL A 69 -1.36 2.34 -0.71
C VAL A 69 -2.35 1.24 -0.35
N PHE A 70 -3.54 1.56 0.16
CA PHE A 70 -4.49 0.52 0.54
C PHE A 70 -5.02 -0.27 -0.66
N ALA A 71 -5.19 0.34 -1.83
CA ALA A 71 -5.60 -0.37 -3.05
C ALA A 71 -4.55 -1.41 -3.53
N LEU A 72 -3.26 -1.18 -3.24
CA LEU A 72 -2.23 -2.19 -3.49
C LEU A 72 -2.36 -3.38 -2.56
N TYR A 73 -2.56 -3.13 -1.26
CA TYR A 73 -2.60 -4.18 -0.24
C TYR A 73 -3.94 -4.90 -0.15
N GLY A 74 -5.02 -4.35 -0.70
CA GLY A 74 -6.35 -4.91 -0.54
C GLY A 74 -7.48 -4.11 -1.17
N ALA A 75 -8.71 -4.58 -0.93
CA ALA A 75 -9.93 -3.88 -1.29
C ALA A 75 -10.53 -3.20 -0.07
N CYS A 76 -10.72 -1.89 -0.15
CA CYS A 76 -11.40 -1.10 0.88
C CYS A 76 -12.80 -0.70 0.39
N ARG A 77 -13.81 -0.82 1.26
CA ARG A 77 -15.17 -0.34 0.97
C ARG A 77 -15.84 0.24 2.20
N ILE A 78 -16.60 1.32 2.01
CA ILE A 78 -17.52 1.82 3.04
C ILE A 78 -18.69 0.84 3.11
N VAL A 79 -18.87 0.24 4.29
CA VAL A 79 -20.01 -0.67 4.56
C VAL A 79 -21.23 0.15 4.94
N LYS A 80 -21.04 1.14 5.82
CA LYS A 80 -22.14 1.97 6.33
C LYS A 80 -21.62 3.32 6.81
N LYS A 81 -22.34 4.40 6.48
CA LYS A 81 -22.15 5.71 7.12
C LYS A 81 -22.82 5.69 8.51
N LEU A 82 -22.11 6.15 9.52
CA LEU A 82 -22.56 6.20 10.92
C LEU A 82 -22.72 7.67 11.34
N PRO A 83 -23.95 8.15 11.58
CA PRO A 83 -24.17 9.51 12.08
C PRO A 83 -23.45 9.72 13.42
N ARG A 84 -22.85 10.89 13.64
CA ARG A 84 -22.17 11.20 14.92
C ARG A 84 -23.06 11.01 16.17
N SER A 85 -24.38 11.13 16.03
CA SER A 85 -25.33 10.98 17.13
C SER A 85 -25.37 9.59 17.76
N VAL A 86 -24.80 8.56 17.09
CA VAL A 86 -24.74 7.19 17.64
C VAL A 86 -23.56 6.96 18.58
N PHE A 87 -22.73 7.98 18.84
CA PHE A 87 -21.54 7.91 19.69
C PHE A 87 -21.68 8.77 20.94
N TYR A 88 -21.02 8.35 22.03
CA TYR A 88 -20.90 9.11 23.26
C TYR A 88 -19.45 9.15 23.77
N PRO A 89 -18.88 10.34 24.08
CA PRO A 89 -19.44 11.65 23.80
C PRO A 89 -19.60 11.90 22.29
N VAL A 90 -20.54 12.78 21.90
CA VAL A 90 -20.85 13.04 20.49
C VAL A 90 -19.65 13.71 19.80
N PRO A 91 -19.09 13.12 18.73
CA PRO A 91 -17.98 13.71 17.99
C PRO A 91 -18.43 14.86 17.08
N LYS A 92 -17.47 15.64 16.59
CA LYS A 92 -17.72 16.77 15.68
C LYS A 92 -18.12 16.35 14.27
N VAL A 93 -17.76 15.13 13.86
CA VAL A 93 -17.90 14.62 12.49
C VAL A 93 -18.57 13.25 12.50
N ASP A 94 -19.24 12.92 11.40
CA ASP A 94 -19.74 11.57 11.16
C ASP A 94 -18.61 10.55 11.06
N ALA A 95 -18.96 9.29 11.24
CA ALA A 95 -18.07 8.16 11.07
C ALA A 95 -18.53 7.27 9.91
N ALA A 96 -17.72 6.27 9.58
CA ALA A 96 -18.05 5.20 8.67
C ALA A 96 -17.50 3.89 9.20
N LEU A 97 -18.30 2.83 9.03
CA LEU A 97 -17.83 1.46 9.12
C LEU A 97 -17.18 1.10 7.79
N VAL A 98 -15.89 0.79 7.81
CA VAL A 98 -15.08 0.45 6.64
C VAL A 98 -14.60 -0.99 6.75
N HIS A 99 -14.77 -1.72 5.66
CA HIS A 99 -14.24 -3.06 5.50
C HIS A 99 -13.01 -3.02 4.60
N ILE A 100 -11.92 -3.60 5.08
CA ILE A 100 -10.63 -3.72 4.40
C ILE A 100 -10.37 -5.22 4.24
N LYS A 101 -10.32 -5.71 3.01
CA LYS A 101 -9.95 -7.09 2.70
C LYS A 101 -8.54 -7.12 2.13
N PHE A 102 -7.59 -7.70 2.86
CA PHE A 102 -6.20 -7.74 2.43
C PHE A 102 -5.97 -8.84 1.38
N ARG A 103 -5.06 -8.58 0.44
CA ARG A 103 -4.56 -9.59 -0.49
C ARG A 103 -3.80 -10.67 0.27
N GLN A 104 -3.65 -11.81 -0.39
CA GLN A 104 -2.88 -12.95 0.13
C GLN A 104 -1.52 -13.10 -0.58
N GLU A 105 -1.28 -12.29 -1.61
CA GLU A 105 -0.11 -12.34 -2.47
C GLU A 105 1.11 -11.71 -1.78
N PRO A 106 2.33 -12.26 -1.90
CA PRO A 106 3.55 -11.67 -1.32
C PRO A 106 3.79 -10.22 -1.77
N LEU A 107 4.45 -9.43 -0.92
CA LEU A 107 4.67 -8.00 -1.19
C LEU A 107 5.47 -7.78 -2.47
N GLU A 108 6.43 -8.65 -2.75
CA GLU A 108 7.30 -8.60 -3.92
C GLU A 108 6.49 -8.72 -5.21
N LYS A 109 5.43 -9.56 -5.17
CA LYS A 109 4.48 -9.72 -6.27
C LYS A 109 3.55 -8.49 -6.39
N ILE A 110 3.09 -7.95 -5.25
CA ILE A 110 2.26 -6.73 -5.21
C ILE A 110 3.02 -5.53 -5.79
N LEU A 111 4.29 -5.36 -5.43
CA LEU A 111 5.14 -4.25 -5.87
C LEU A 111 5.84 -4.51 -7.21
N ARG A 112 5.71 -5.70 -7.79
CA ARG A 112 6.31 -6.08 -9.08
C ARG A 112 7.83 -5.85 -9.13
N GLY A 113 8.52 -6.08 -8.02
CA GLY A 113 9.98 -5.88 -7.92
C GLY A 113 10.43 -4.43 -7.67
N VAL A 114 9.51 -3.49 -7.51
CA VAL A 114 9.82 -2.10 -7.11
C VAL A 114 10.22 -2.06 -5.63
N ASP A 115 11.29 -1.33 -5.32
CA ASP A 115 11.70 -1.08 -3.94
C ASP A 115 10.62 -0.31 -3.16
N PRO A 116 10.13 -0.82 -2.02
CA PRO A 116 9.06 -0.17 -1.27
C PRO A 116 9.40 1.24 -0.75
N ARG A 117 10.67 1.51 -0.44
CA ARG A 117 11.13 2.83 0.05
C ARG A 117 11.13 3.84 -1.08
N GLN A 118 11.58 3.46 -2.27
CA GLN A 118 11.50 4.30 -3.48
C GLN A 118 10.05 4.60 -3.83
N PHE A 119 9.19 3.57 -3.84
CA PHE A 119 7.76 3.73 -4.10
C PHE A 119 7.09 4.70 -3.12
N ARG A 120 7.38 4.55 -1.82
CA ARG A 120 6.92 5.48 -0.78
C ARG A 120 7.39 6.91 -1.05
N ASN A 121 8.65 7.11 -1.42
CA ASN A 121 9.22 8.43 -1.69
C ASN A 121 8.54 9.09 -2.90
N VAL A 122 8.29 8.34 -3.98
CA VAL A 122 7.54 8.80 -5.15
C VAL A 122 6.14 9.25 -4.76
N LEU A 123 5.40 8.42 -4.01
CA LEU A 123 4.06 8.79 -3.54
C LEU A 123 4.08 10.03 -2.64
N HIS A 124 5.07 10.15 -1.75
CA HIS A 124 5.20 11.30 -0.86
C HIS A 124 5.48 12.59 -1.66
N ALA A 125 6.40 12.55 -2.62
CA ALA A 125 6.72 13.69 -3.47
C ALA A 125 5.52 14.10 -4.36
N ALA A 126 4.85 13.12 -4.97
CA ALA A 126 3.71 13.34 -5.84
C ALA A 126 2.53 13.99 -5.08
N PHE A 127 2.05 13.36 -4.01
CA PHE A 127 0.89 13.85 -3.27
C PHE A 127 1.19 15.06 -2.38
N GLY A 128 2.46 15.29 -2.00
CA GLY A 128 2.89 16.51 -1.30
C GLY A 128 2.69 17.79 -2.14
N GLN A 129 2.64 17.66 -3.46
CA GLN A 129 2.36 18.75 -4.39
C GLN A 129 1.17 18.43 -5.32
N ARG A 130 0.07 17.92 -4.76
CA ARG A 130 -1.13 17.41 -5.48
C ARG A 130 -1.64 18.27 -6.66
N ARG A 131 -1.50 19.59 -6.60
CA ARG A 131 -1.98 20.51 -7.64
C ARG A 131 -1.01 20.70 -8.80
N LYS A 132 0.24 20.24 -8.69
CA LYS A 132 1.26 20.33 -9.73
C LYS A 132 1.32 19.04 -10.56
N MET A 133 1.85 19.17 -11.78
CA MET A 133 2.16 18.04 -12.66
C MET A 133 3.31 17.20 -12.11
N LEU A 134 3.37 15.91 -12.46
CA LEU A 134 4.36 14.96 -11.96
C LEU A 134 5.80 15.38 -12.31
N ARG A 135 6.04 15.94 -13.50
CA ARG A 135 7.35 16.52 -13.86
C ARG A 135 7.85 17.61 -12.92
N SER A 136 6.94 18.27 -12.20
CA SER A 136 7.28 19.30 -11.21
C SER A 136 7.31 18.73 -9.79
N SER A 137 6.33 17.89 -9.43
CA SER A 137 6.23 17.35 -8.07
C SER A 137 7.33 16.32 -7.75
N LEU A 138 7.81 15.59 -8.75
CA LEU A 138 8.80 14.51 -8.57
C LEU A 138 10.25 14.98 -8.64
N LYS A 139 10.53 16.23 -9.03
CA LYS A 139 11.90 16.78 -9.06
C LYS A 139 12.74 16.47 -7.81
N PRO A 140 12.21 16.51 -6.57
CA PRO A 140 13.01 16.24 -5.37
C PRO A 140 13.46 14.78 -5.21
N VAL A 141 12.85 13.83 -5.92
CA VAL A 141 13.15 12.39 -5.81
C VAL A 141 13.79 11.81 -7.05
N LEU A 142 13.92 12.56 -8.15
CA LEU A 142 14.57 12.07 -9.36
C LEU A 142 16.07 11.81 -9.09
N PRO A 143 16.63 10.69 -9.59
CA PRO A 143 18.07 10.48 -9.60
C PRO A 143 18.77 11.54 -10.47
N HIS A 144 20.07 11.69 -10.32
CA HIS A 144 20.83 12.66 -11.10
C HIS A 144 20.71 12.35 -12.60
N GLY A 145 20.29 13.35 -13.40
CA GLY A 145 20.00 13.19 -14.82
C GLY A 145 18.71 12.43 -15.15
N GLY A 146 17.95 11.98 -14.13
CA GLY A 146 16.67 11.30 -14.30
C GLY A 146 15.56 12.25 -14.70
N ALA A 147 14.58 11.73 -15.43
CA ALA A 147 13.39 12.46 -15.84
C ALA A 147 12.13 11.62 -15.58
N VAL A 148 11.00 12.31 -15.43
CA VAL A 148 9.69 11.64 -15.40
C VAL A 148 9.35 11.22 -16.83
N PRO A 149 8.97 9.95 -17.08
CA PRO A 149 8.56 9.51 -18.42
C PRO A 149 7.47 10.40 -19.01
N GLU A 150 7.55 10.72 -20.31
CA GLU A 150 6.68 11.72 -20.95
C GLU A 150 5.19 11.40 -20.79
N ARG A 151 4.83 10.11 -20.86
CA ARG A 151 3.45 9.61 -20.63
C ARG A 151 2.86 10.02 -19.27
N PHE A 152 3.70 10.23 -18.26
CA PHE A 152 3.27 10.67 -16.92
C PHE A 152 3.59 12.15 -16.64
N ALA A 153 4.52 12.75 -17.37
CA ALA A 153 5.08 14.06 -17.07
C ALA A 153 4.04 15.17 -16.90
N SER A 154 3.00 15.17 -17.74
CA SER A 154 1.92 16.17 -17.75
C SER A 154 0.74 15.83 -16.84
N LEU A 155 0.71 14.63 -16.25
CA LEU A 155 -0.37 14.19 -15.36
C LEU A 155 -0.18 14.73 -13.94
N ARG A 156 -1.27 14.77 -13.18
CA ARG A 156 -1.30 15.03 -11.73
C ARG A 156 -1.46 13.71 -10.97
N PRO A 157 -1.01 13.61 -9.71
CA PRO A 157 -1.04 12.36 -8.95
C PRO A 157 -2.43 11.70 -8.86
N GLN A 158 -3.50 12.48 -8.79
CA GLN A 158 -4.87 11.94 -8.75
C GLN A 158 -5.34 11.26 -10.03
N GLN A 159 -4.60 11.41 -11.12
CA GLN A 159 -4.92 10.79 -12.41
C GLN A 159 -4.25 9.42 -12.58
N LEU A 160 -3.38 9.02 -11.65
CA LEU A 160 -2.63 7.77 -11.72
C LEU A 160 -3.27 6.69 -10.85
N SER A 161 -3.42 5.50 -11.43
CA SER A 161 -3.77 4.28 -10.73
C SER A 161 -2.59 3.77 -9.88
N PRO A 162 -2.83 2.86 -8.92
CA PRO A 162 -1.75 2.26 -8.15
C PRO A 162 -0.72 1.52 -9.02
N THR A 163 -1.17 0.90 -10.12
CA THR A 163 -0.28 0.25 -11.08
C THR A 163 0.56 1.26 -11.85
N ASP A 164 -0.01 2.41 -12.24
CA ASP A 164 0.75 3.49 -12.89
C ASP A 164 1.86 4.02 -11.98
N PHE A 165 1.60 4.12 -10.67
CA PHE A 165 2.62 4.53 -9.71
C PHE A 165 3.75 3.51 -9.58
N LEU A 166 3.47 2.20 -9.70
CA LEU A 166 4.51 1.17 -9.72
C LEU A 166 5.38 1.33 -10.97
N GLU A 167 4.76 1.42 -12.15
CA GLU A 167 5.48 1.58 -13.41
C GLU A 167 6.29 2.89 -13.47
N LEU A 168 5.73 3.96 -12.93
CA LEU A 168 6.41 5.24 -12.80
C LEU A 168 7.64 5.13 -11.89
N THR A 169 7.52 4.40 -10.78
CA THR A 169 8.64 4.22 -9.84
C THR A 169 9.73 3.37 -10.47
N GLU A 170 9.36 2.27 -11.12
CA GLU A 170 10.30 1.40 -11.86
C GLU A 170 11.03 2.17 -12.96
N ALA A 171 10.34 3.03 -13.71
CA ALA A 171 10.96 3.84 -14.76
C ALA A 171 11.92 4.92 -14.21
N ILE A 172 11.68 5.44 -13.01
CA ILE A 172 12.58 6.42 -12.36
C ILE A 172 13.77 5.70 -11.70
N PHE A 173 13.55 4.49 -11.18
CA PHE A 173 14.52 3.71 -10.43
C PHE A 173 14.58 2.27 -10.98
N PRO A 174 15.21 2.06 -12.14
CA PRO A 174 15.37 0.71 -12.68
C PRO A 174 16.19 -0.16 -11.71
N SER A 175 15.66 -1.33 -11.36
CA SER A 175 16.33 -2.31 -10.51
C SER A 175 17.50 -2.95 -11.27
N LYS A 176 18.67 -3.07 -10.62
CA LYS A 176 19.87 -3.73 -11.19
C LYS A 176 19.62 -5.20 -11.62
N ASP A 177 18.61 -5.87 -11.05
CA ASP A 177 18.25 -7.24 -11.39
C ASP A 177 17.55 -7.38 -12.75
N ALA A 178 17.07 -6.29 -13.34
CA ALA A 178 16.49 -6.30 -14.69
C ALA A 178 17.56 -6.55 -15.76
N ASP A 179 18.79 -6.06 -15.54
CA ASP A 179 19.91 -6.25 -16.47
C ASP A 179 20.32 -7.74 -16.54
N LEU A 180 20.32 -8.46 -15.40
CA LEU A 180 20.72 -9.88 -15.34
C LEU A 180 19.71 -10.82 -16.04
N ARG A 181 18.43 -10.43 -16.14
CA ARG A 181 17.42 -11.21 -16.87
C ARG A 181 17.54 -11.06 -18.38
N SER A 182 18.10 -9.95 -18.86
CA SER A 182 18.39 -9.75 -20.28
C SER A 182 19.57 -10.61 -20.76
N ASP A 183 20.56 -10.84 -19.89
CA ASP A 183 21.74 -11.68 -20.19
C ASP A 183 21.42 -13.18 -20.22
N LEU A 184 20.44 -13.64 -19.43
CA LEU A 184 20.03 -15.04 -19.39
C LEU A 184 19.12 -15.45 -20.57
N GLN A 185 18.54 -14.48 -21.30
CA GLN A 185 17.78 -14.77 -22.52
C GLN A 185 18.66 -15.09 -23.74
N GLY A 186 19.98 -15.00 -23.62
CA GLY A 186 20.95 -15.39 -24.67
C GLY A 186 21.36 -16.87 -24.70
N CYS A 187 20.98 -17.68 -23.69
CA CYS A 187 21.42 -19.08 -23.57
C CYS A 187 20.23 -20.04 -23.51
N SER A 188 19.52 -20.23 -24.63
CA SER A 188 18.54 -21.31 -24.76
C SER A 188 19.24 -22.64 -25.06
N GLY A 189 19.18 -23.60 -24.13
CA GLY A 189 19.48 -25.01 -24.45
C GLY A 189 19.74 -25.92 -23.26
N ARG A 190 18.68 -26.52 -22.72
CA ARG A 190 18.49 -27.97 -22.48
C ARG A 190 17.39 -28.20 -21.44
N GLU A 191 16.37 -28.94 -21.86
CA GLU A 191 15.26 -29.41 -21.03
C GLU A 191 15.73 -30.49 -20.05
N GLY A 192 15.28 -30.37 -18.80
CA GLY A 192 15.35 -31.42 -17.79
C GLY A 192 14.07 -31.39 -16.96
N LYS A 193 13.24 -32.44 -17.09
CA LYS A 193 12.05 -32.68 -16.28
C LYS A 193 12.45 -32.92 -14.82
N GLU A 194 11.92 -32.13 -13.90
CA GLU A 194 11.93 -32.48 -12.48
C GLU A 194 10.58 -32.10 -11.86
N THR A 195 9.80 -33.15 -11.56
CA THR A 195 8.58 -33.11 -10.74
C THR A 195 8.92 -32.61 -9.35
N ARG A 196 8.36 -31.46 -8.95
CA ARG A 196 8.57 -30.88 -7.62
C ARG A 196 7.25 -30.90 -6.85
N GLU A 197 7.19 -31.82 -5.89
CA GLU A 197 6.15 -31.92 -4.87
C GLU A 197 5.94 -30.56 -4.19
N GLU A 198 4.67 -30.14 -4.13
CA GLU A 198 4.23 -28.97 -3.38
C GLU A 198 4.45 -29.21 -1.87
N ARG A 199 5.44 -28.52 -1.29
CA ARG A 199 5.61 -28.49 0.17
C ARG A 199 4.67 -27.46 0.77
N PRO A 200 3.77 -27.83 1.70
CA PRO A 200 3.05 -26.86 2.51
C PRO A 200 4.00 -26.33 3.60
N GLY A 201 4.05 -25.00 3.79
CA GLY A 201 4.70 -24.40 4.96
C GLY A 201 6.02 -23.65 4.70
N ARG A 202 5.98 -22.57 3.92
CA ARG A 202 6.90 -21.42 4.06
C ARG A 202 6.09 -20.15 4.31
N PHE A 203 5.23 -20.20 5.31
CA PHE A 203 4.69 -19.00 5.92
C PHE A 203 5.66 -18.65 7.05
N LEU A 204 6.13 -17.39 7.12
CA LEU A 204 6.62 -16.74 8.35
C LEU A 204 8.13 -16.67 8.68
N GLU A 205 9.06 -16.51 7.73
CA GLU A 205 10.48 -16.26 8.14
C GLU A 205 11.11 -14.94 7.70
N ASP A 206 10.72 -14.29 6.59
CA ASP A 206 11.48 -13.13 6.07
C ASP A 206 10.83 -11.75 6.31
N GLY A 207 10.26 -11.50 7.50
CA GLY A 207 9.21 -10.47 7.67
C GLY A 207 9.53 -9.14 8.37
N GLU A 208 10.62 -9.01 9.13
CA GLU A 208 10.75 -7.85 10.05
C GLU A 208 11.07 -6.53 9.34
N GLU A 209 11.85 -6.53 8.27
CA GLU A 209 12.39 -5.30 7.66
C GLU A 209 11.32 -4.48 6.89
N LEU A 210 10.29 -5.16 6.37
CA LEU A 210 9.20 -4.54 5.59
C LEU A 210 8.08 -3.96 6.47
N SER A 211 8.08 -4.25 7.78
CA SER A 211 7.01 -3.89 8.73
C SER A 211 6.93 -2.39 9.08
N ARG A 212 7.80 -1.55 8.52
CA ARG A 212 7.89 -0.12 8.86
C ARG A 212 7.91 0.82 7.65
N ILE A 213 7.69 0.29 6.45
CA ILE A 213 7.73 1.10 5.22
C ILE A 213 6.77 2.29 5.35
N TRP A 214 5.56 2.07 5.86
CA TRP A 214 4.52 3.10 5.85
C TRP A 214 4.46 3.93 7.13
N ARG A 215 5.26 3.63 8.17
CA ARG A 215 5.35 4.48 9.38
C ARG A 215 6.44 5.54 9.21
N LYS A 216 6.16 6.78 9.66
CA LYS A 216 7.21 7.74 10.03
C LYS A 216 7.70 7.43 11.44
N GLU A 217 8.99 7.61 11.71
CA GLU A 217 9.57 7.50 13.07
C GLU A 217 9.12 8.61 14.01
N LYS A 218 8.65 9.75 13.49
CA LYS A 218 8.09 10.86 14.28
C LYS A 218 6.81 11.37 13.63
N HIS A 219 5.75 11.36 14.43
CA HIS A 219 4.45 12.03 14.31
C HIS A 219 3.95 12.42 12.91
N GLY A 220 2.81 11.80 12.54
CA GLY A 220 1.74 12.41 11.74
C GLY A 220 2.13 13.11 10.44
N ASP A 221 2.00 12.39 9.33
CA ASP A 221 1.54 12.97 8.06
C ASP A 221 0.94 11.84 7.25
N TYR A 222 -0.36 11.60 7.40
CA TYR A 222 -1.25 10.91 6.46
C TYR A 222 -2.63 11.54 6.62
#